data_AF-A0A7S1SDI5-F1
#
_entry.id   AF-A0A7S1SDI5-F1
#
_cell.length_a   1.000
_cell.length_b   1.000
_cell.length_c   1.000
_cell.angle_alpha   90.00
_cell.angle_beta   90.00
_cell.angle_gamma   90.00
#
_symmetry.space_group_name_H-M   'P 1'
#
loop_
_entity.id
_entity.type
_entity.pdbx_description
1 polymer ?
#
loop_
_entity_poly.entity_id
_entity_poly.type
_entity_poly.pdbx_seq_one_letter_code
_entity_poly.pdbx_strand_id
1 'polypeptide(L)'
;MRFRGFEFFPPGKGNLVVAYFEPTPQMRALRERVLDRARELAVSLPRAHLAQLESEGEWMPHVTLGKIGASKAQLGRLSCRQEALLALAPRSPALARGLTLLGERPMRVWLDWDEALAFQAAAAP
;
A
#
# COMPACT_ATOMS: atom_id res chain seq x y z
N MET A 1 -7.80 -0.18 9.76
CA MET A 1 -6.42 0.36 9.70
C MET A 1 -6.40 1.75 10.29
N ARG A 2 -5.41 2.06 11.14
CA ARG A 2 -5.30 3.38 11.78
C ARG A 2 -4.50 4.32 10.89
N PHE A 3 -5.04 5.50 10.60
CA PHE A 3 -4.31 6.55 9.87
C PHE A 3 -3.09 6.98 10.69
N ARG A 4 -1.95 7.17 10.03
CA ARG A 4 -0.69 7.58 10.68
C ARG A 4 -0.24 8.97 10.24
N GLY A 5 -0.45 9.32 8.98
CA GLY A 5 -0.06 10.63 8.47
C GLY A 5 -0.12 10.71 6.95
N PHE A 6 0.32 11.86 6.45
CA PHE A 6 0.60 12.07 5.04
C PHE A 6 2.10 12.08 4.82
N GLU A 7 2.55 11.57 3.68
CA GLU A 7 3.98 11.52 3.33
C GLU A 7 4.17 11.61 1.81
N PHE A 8 5.37 11.97 1.38
CA PHE A 8 5.77 11.83 -0.02
C PHE A 8 6.22 10.39 -0.34
N PHE A 9 5.77 9.86 -1.47
CA PHE A 9 6.11 8.51 -1.91
C PHE A 9 6.74 8.45 -3.32
N PRO A 10 7.81 7.67 -3.54
CA PRO A 10 8.59 6.97 -2.51
C PRO A 10 9.37 7.94 -1.60
N PRO A 11 9.74 7.54 -0.36
CA PRO A 11 10.41 8.41 0.60
C PRO A 11 11.64 9.12 0.00
N GLY A 12 11.76 10.42 0.23
CA GLY A 12 12.91 11.24 -0.19
C GLY A 12 13.09 11.49 -1.69
N LYS A 13 12.29 10.84 -2.56
CA LYS A 13 12.42 10.97 -4.03
C LYS A 13 11.09 11.15 -4.76
N GLY A 14 9.99 11.06 -4.03
CA GLY A 14 8.63 11.02 -4.54
C GLY A 14 7.96 12.37 -4.74
N ASN A 15 7.03 12.40 -5.69
CA ASN A 15 6.08 13.50 -5.86
C ASN A 15 4.63 13.05 -5.71
N LEU A 16 4.41 11.82 -5.25
CA LEU A 16 3.09 11.32 -4.87
C LEU A 16 2.83 11.74 -3.42
N VAL A 17 1.67 12.31 -3.18
CA VAL A 17 1.15 12.50 -1.82
C VAL A 17 0.36 11.27 -1.46
N VAL A 18 0.71 10.65 -0.33
CA VAL A 18 0.03 9.45 0.14
C VAL A 18 -0.49 9.66 1.55
N ALA A 19 -1.65 9.07 1.86
CA ALA A 19 -2.08 8.81 3.23
C ALA A 19 -1.56 7.43 3.63
N TYR A 20 -0.78 7.34 4.71
CA TYR A 20 -0.25 6.06 5.17
C TYR A 20 -0.89 5.60 6.48
N PHE A 21 -0.93 4.29 6.65
CA PHE A 21 -1.70 3.62 7.68
C PHE A 21 -0.87 2.58 8.40
N GLU A 22 -1.23 2.33 9.64
CA GLU A 22 -0.75 1.17 10.37
C GLU A 22 -1.43 -0.09 9.84
N PRO A 23 -0.65 -1.10 9.41
CA PRO A 23 -1.23 -2.36 8.99
C PRO A 23 -1.83 -3.11 10.16
N THR A 24 -3.02 -3.66 9.94
CA THR A 24 -3.62 -4.62 10.89
C THR A 24 -2.89 -5.97 10.82
N PRO A 25 -2.98 -6.81 11.87
CA PRO A 25 -2.42 -8.15 11.84
C PRO A 25 -2.86 -8.97 10.62
N GLN A 26 -4.14 -8.87 10.24
CA GLN A 26 -4.70 -9.56 9.07
C GLN A 26 -4.04 -9.11 7.76
N MET A 27 -3.68 -7.82 7.64
CA MET A 27 -3.05 -7.31 6.42
C MET A 27 -1.57 -7.70 6.33
N ARG A 28 -0.89 -7.82 7.49
CA ARG A 28 0.46 -8.41 7.56
C ARG A 28 0.45 -9.88 7.14
N ALA A 29 -0.47 -10.66 7.71
CA ALA A 29 -0.65 -12.06 7.36
C ALA A 29 -0.98 -12.25 5.87
N LEU A 30 -1.84 -11.40 5.30
CA LEU A 30 -2.11 -11.43 3.86
C LEU A 30 -0.86 -11.15 3.03
N ARG A 31 -0.09 -10.11 3.39
CA ARG A 31 1.16 -9.78 2.70
C ARG A 31 2.13 -10.95 2.73
N GLU A 32 2.33 -11.57 3.90
CA GLU A 32 3.21 -12.73 4.05
C GLU A 32 2.77 -13.86 3.12
N ARG A 33 1.49 -14.23 3.14
CA ARG A 33 0.93 -15.26 2.24
C ARG A 33 1.11 -14.92 0.75
N VAL A 34 0.96 -13.65 0.37
CA VAL A 34 1.18 -13.21 -1.01
C VAL A 34 2.66 -13.35 -1.39
N LEU A 35 3.58 -12.97 -0.51
CA LEU A 35 5.02 -13.10 -0.74
C LEU A 35 5.45 -14.56 -0.83
N ASP A 36 4.96 -15.41 0.08
CA ASP A 36 5.24 -16.85 0.05
C ASP A 36 4.73 -17.48 -1.25
N ARG A 37 3.50 -17.16 -1.65
CA ARG A 37 2.95 -17.64 -2.91
C ARG A 37 3.73 -17.14 -4.13
N ALA A 38 4.19 -15.89 -4.11
CA ALA A 38 5.03 -15.35 -5.19
C ALA A 38 6.39 -16.07 -5.29
N ARG A 39 6.99 -16.46 -4.16
CA ARG A 39 8.22 -17.26 -4.11
C ARG A 39 7.99 -18.67 -4.67
N GLU A 40 6.92 -19.35 -4.25
CA GLU A 40 6.56 -20.67 -4.76
C GLU A 40 6.37 -20.68 -6.28
N LEU A 41 5.74 -19.64 -6.82
CA LEU A 41 5.50 -19.49 -8.25
C LEU A 41 6.72 -19.00 -9.04
N ALA A 42 7.86 -18.81 -8.37
CA ALA A 42 9.08 -18.26 -8.96
C ALA A 42 8.82 -16.97 -9.77
N VAL A 43 7.91 -16.12 -9.28
CA VAL A 43 7.61 -14.84 -9.94
C VAL A 43 8.92 -14.06 -10.03
N SER A 44 9.38 -13.82 -11.25
CA SER A 44 10.60 -13.07 -11.50
C SER A 44 10.37 -11.60 -11.14
N LEU A 45 10.57 -11.28 -9.88
CA LEU A 45 10.68 -9.91 -9.42
C LEU A 45 12.16 -9.50 -9.53
N PRO A 46 12.46 -8.28 -10.01
CA PRO A 46 13.80 -7.75 -9.93
C PRO A 46 14.34 -7.90 -8.51
N ARG A 47 15.57 -8.39 -8.35
CA ARG A 47 16.18 -8.68 -7.03
C ARG A 47 16.12 -7.49 -6.07
N ALA A 48 16.19 -6.27 -6.60
CA ALA A 48 16.01 -5.03 -5.83
C ALA A 48 14.59 -4.89 -5.24
N HIS A 49 13.54 -5.25 -5.98
CA HIS A 49 12.16 -5.23 -5.50
C HIS A 49 11.89 -6.32 -4.47
N LEU A 50 12.46 -7.53 -4.64
CA LEU A 50 12.41 -8.58 -3.63
C LEU A 50 13.06 -8.12 -2.32
N ALA A 51 14.25 -7.54 -2.39
CA ALA A 51 14.94 -7.03 -1.21
C ALA A 51 14.12 -5.95 -0.47
N GLN A 52 13.45 -5.05 -1.19
CA GLN A 52 12.55 -4.06 -0.58
C GLN A 52 11.31 -4.70 0.05
N LEU A 53 10.72 -5.69 -0.62
CA LEU A 53 9.59 -6.46 -0.09
C LEU A 53 9.97 -7.34 1.10
N GLU A 54 11.23 -7.74 1.25
CA GLU A 54 11.69 -8.58 2.36
C GLU A 54 12.14 -7.76 3.57
N SER A 55 12.51 -6.50 3.37
CA SER A 55 12.79 -5.60 4.48
C SER A 55 11.48 -5.23 5.23
N GLU A 56 11.34 -5.72 6.46
CA GLU A 56 10.18 -5.41 7.32
C GLU A 56 10.01 -3.90 7.59
N GLY A 57 11.06 -3.11 7.38
CA GLY A 57 11.08 -1.67 7.60
C GLY A 57 10.50 -0.80 6.48
N GLU A 58 10.32 -1.32 5.25
CA GLU A 58 9.89 -0.48 4.10
C GLU A 58 8.42 -0.62 3.72
N TRP A 59 7.72 -1.68 4.14
CA TRP A 59 6.33 -1.84 3.74
C TRP A 59 5.42 -0.92 4.56
N MET A 60 5.04 0.19 3.92
CA MET A 60 4.11 1.17 4.44
C MET A 60 2.80 1.09 3.63
N PRO A 61 1.72 0.52 4.19
CA PRO A 61 0.41 0.56 3.56
C PRO A 61 -0.03 2.00 3.38
N HIS A 62 -0.35 2.37 2.15
CA HIS A 62 -0.71 3.74 1.82
C HIS A 62 -1.74 3.80 0.69
N VAL A 63 -2.44 4.94 0.64
CA VAL A 63 -3.36 5.31 -0.44
C VAL A 63 -2.80 6.55 -1.11
N THR A 64 -2.54 6.46 -2.41
CA THR A 64 -2.12 7.61 -3.22
C THR A 64 -3.29 8.57 -3.39
N LEU A 65 -3.10 9.82 -2.96
CA LEU A 65 -4.11 10.87 -3.05
C LEU A 65 -3.96 11.71 -4.32
N GLY A 66 -2.73 11.84 -4.81
CA GLY A 66 -2.44 12.61 -6.00
C GLY A 66 -0.95 12.77 -6.25
N LYS A 67 -0.63 13.41 -7.37
CA LYS A 67 0.73 13.71 -7.80
C LYS A 67 0.93 15.21 -7.91
N ILE A 68 2.01 15.71 -7.33
CA ILE A 68 2.39 17.12 -7.44
C ILE A 68 3.23 17.32 -8.71
N GLY A 69 2.81 18.26 -9.55
CA GLY A 69 3.57 18.72 -10.72
C GLY A 69 4.64 19.74 -10.37
N ALA A 70 5.64 19.36 -9.57
CA ALA A 70 6.74 20.24 -9.17
C ALA A 70 8.11 19.56 -9.31
N SER A 71 9.18 20.36 -9.41
CA SER A 71 10.56 19.86 -9.42
C SER A 71 10.96 19.26 -8.07
N LYS A 72 11.96 18.36 -8.07
CA LYS A 72 12.51 17.78 -6.83
C LYS A 72 13.01 18.84 -5.85
N ALA A 73 13.64 19.91 -6.33
CA ALA A 73 14.13 20.99 -5.49
C ALA A 73 13.00 21.77 -4.80
N GLN A 74 11.85 21.92 -5.47
CA GLN A 74 10.65 22.52 -4.86
C GLN A 74 10.03 21.58 -3.84
N LEU A 75 9.91 20.29 -4.17
CA LEU A 75 9.38 19.27 -3.25
C LEU A 75 10.21 19.12 -1.98
N GLY A 76 11.54 19.26 -2.07
CA GLY A 76 12.43 19.20 -0.91
C GLY A 76 12.22 20.31 0.12
N ARG A 77 11.43 21.35 -0.21
CA ARG A 77 11.04 22.43 0.70
C ARG A 77 9.64 22.24 1.29
N LEU A 78 8.90 21.23 0.83
CA LEU A 78 7.54 20.94 1.28
C LEU A 78 7.56 19.92 2.40
N SER A 79 6.52 19.95 3.23
CA SER A 79 6.30 18.95 4.28
C SER A 79 4.83 18.53 4.27
N CYS A 80 4.59 17.23 4.35
CA CYS A 80 3.25 16.66 4.51
C CYS A 80 2.75 16.69 5.96
N ARG A 81 3.55 17.19 6.90
CA ARG A 81 3.26 17.18 8.35
C ARG A 81 2.64 18.49 8.86
N GLN A 82 2.20 19.36 7.96
CA GLN A 82 1.61 20.65 8.34
C GLN A 82 0.22 20.47 8.95
N GLU A 83 -0.13 21.33 9.90
CA GLU A 83 -1.39 21.28 10.65
C GLU A 83 -2.63 21.36 9.74
N ALA A 84 -2.56 22.16 8.67
CA ALA A 84 -3.62 22.26 7.66
C ALA A 84 -3.92 20.93 6.95
N LEU A 85 -2.89 20.11 6.71
CA LEU A 85 -3.05 18.77 6.14
C LEU A 85 -3.62 17.82 7.19
N LEU A 86 -3.17 17.89 8.44
CA LEU A 86 -3.70 17.07 9.52
C LEU A 86 -5.20 17.33 9.78
N ALA A 87 -5.70 18.53 9.51
CA ALA A 87 -7.13 18.81 9.56
C ALA A 87 -7.96 17.98 8.56
N LEU A 88 -7.35 17.50 7.48
CA LEU A 88 -7.96 16.59 6.49
C LEU A 88 -7.80 15.11 6.85
N ALA A 89 -7.19 14.79 7.99
CA ALA A 89 -7.00 13.41 8.42
C ALA A 89 -8.35 12.70 8.62
N PRO A 90 -8.49 11.44 8.16
CA PRO A 90 -9.66 10.63 8.48
C PRO A 90 -9.84 10.50 9.99
N ARG A 91 -11.03 10.84 10.49
CA ARG A 91 -11.35 10.76 11.93
C ARG A 91 -11.68 9.34 12.39
N SER A 92 -12.01 8.45 11.47
CA SER A 92 -12.35 7.06 11.74
C SER A 92 -11.33 6.13 11.08
N PRO A 93 -11.05 4.95 11.68
CA PRO A 93 -10.23 3.93 11.04
C PRO A 93 -10.78 3.54 9.67
N ALA A 94 -9.89 3.32 8.70
CA ALA A 94 -10.28 2.77 7.40
C ALA A 94 -10.66 1.29 7.56
N LEU A 95 -11.84 0.92 7.05
CA LEU A 95 -12.31 -0.47 7.00
C LEU A 95 -12.09 -1.01 5.59
N ALA A 96 -11.38 -2.15 5.50
CA ALA A 96 -11.27 -2.88 4.24
C ALA A 96 -12.63 -3.52 3.94
N ARG A 97 -13.25 -3.15 2.80
CA ARG A 97 -14.55 -3.69 2.39
C ARG A 97 -14.44 -4.91 1.46
N GLY A 98 -13.34 -5.04 0.74
CA GLY A 98 -13.15 -6.05 -0.29
C GLY A 98 -11.89 -5.79 -1.12
N LEU A 99 -11.41 -6.80 -1.83
CA LEU A 99 -10.39 -6.62 -2.86
C LEU A 99 -11.12 -6.38 -4.16
N THR A 100 -10.79 -5.27 -4.79
CA THR A 100 -11.26 -4.97 -6.13
C THR A 100 -10.04 -4.73 -6.98
N LEU A 101 -9.93 -5.48 -8.07
CA LEU A 101 -8.94 -5.21 -9.09
C LEU A 101 -9.32 -3.91 -9.79
N LEU A 102 -8.45 -2.91 -9.73
CA LEU A 102 -8.62 -1.64 -10.44
C LEU A 102 -7.89 -1.71 -11.78
N GLY A 103 -8.60 -1.42 -12.89
CA GLY A 103 -8.06 -1.46 -14.25
C GLY A 103 -8.48 -2.69 -15.04
N GLU A 104 -7.76 -2.96 -16.14
CA GLU A 104 -8.05 -4.12 -16.99
C GLU A 104 -7.68 -5.42 -16.28
N ARG A 105 -8.55 -6.43 -16.41
CA ARG A 105 -8.28 -7.77 -15.90
C ARG A 105 -7.13 -8.40 -16.70
N PRO A 106 -6.05 -8.86 -16.06
CA PRO A 106 -5.02 -9.64 -16.74
C PRO A 106 -5.63 -10.86 -17.44
N MET A 107 -5.00 -11.34 -18.51
CA MET A 107 -5.45 -12.51 -19.25
C MET A 107 -5.80 -13.69 -18.31
N ARG A 108 -7.02 -14.23 -18.47
CA ARG A 108 -7.63 -15.30 -17.65
C ARG A 108 -6.86 -16.62 -17.57
N VAL A 109 -5.71 -16.76 -18.22
CA VAL A 109 -5.00 -18.04 -18.39
C VAL A 109 -4.48 -18.61 -17.05
N TRP A 110 -4.37 -17.80 -16.00
CA TRP A 110 -3.71 -18.20 -14.74
C TRP A 110 -4.56 -18.01 -13.47
N LEU A 111 -5.67 -17.29 -13.54
CA LEU A 111 -6.52 -16.92 -12.40
C LEU A 111 -7.98 -16.73 -12.84
N ASP A 112 -8.92 -17.28 -12.08
CA ASP A 112 -10.33 -16.93 -12.18
C ASP A 112 -10.60 -15.64 -11.39
N TRP A 113 -10.71 -14.52 -12.10
CA TRP A 113 -10.98 -13.21 -11.52
C TRP A 113 -12.44 -13.02 -11.09
N ASP A 114 -13.33 -13.93 -11.46
CA ASP A 114 -14.74 -13.89 -11.08
C ASP A 114 -15.00 -14.64 -9.76
N GLU A 115 -14.00 -15.36 -9.25
CA GLU A 115 -14.05 -15.92 -7.90
C GLU A 115 -13.90 -14.79 -6.86
N ALA A 116 -14.81 -14.74 -5.89
CA ALA A 116 -14.75 -13.73 -4.84
C ALA A 116 -13.50 -13.95 -3.98
N LEU A 117 -12.53 -13.02 -4.03
CA LEU A 117 -11.45 -12.97 -3.05
C LEU A 117 -12.04 -12.63 -1.68
N ALA A 118 -12.44 -13.66 -0.94
CA ALA A 118 -12.93 -13.52 0.42
C ALA A 118 -11.74 -13.17 1.32
N PHE A 119 -11.72 -11.93 1.81
CA PHE A 119 -10.97 -11.63 3.02
C PHE A 119 -11.64 -12.37 4.16
N GLN A 120 -11.15 -13.55 4.50
CA GLN A 120 -11.55 -14.18 5.74
C GLN A 120 -11.09 -13.25 6.87
N ALA A 121 -12.06 -12.67 7.59
CA ALA A 121 -11.77 -12.08 8.88
C ALA A 121 -11.09 -13.18 9.71
N ALA A 122 -9.87 -12.94 10.18
CA ALA A 122 -9.29 -13.79 11.19
C ALA A 122 -10.30 -13.87 12.34
N ALA A 123 -10.74 -15.08 12.67
CA ALA A 123 -11.56 -15.31 13.84
C ALA A 123 -10.86 -14.63 15.03
N ALA A 124 -11.57 -13.73 15.70
CA ALA A 124 -11.09 -13.20 16.97
C ALA A 124 -11.00 -14.38 17.95
N PRO A 125 -9.92 -14.48 18.76
CA PRO A 125 -9.92 -15.36 19.91
C PRO A 125 -11.01 -14.95 20.92
#